data_AF-A0A832T8S4-F1
#
_entry.id   AF-A0A832T8S4-F1
#
_cell.length_a   1.000
_cell.length_b   1.000
_cell.length_c   1.000
_cell.angle_alpha   90.00
_cell.angle_beta   90.00
_cell.angle_gamma   90.00
#
_symmetry.space_group_name_H-M   'P 1'
#
loop_
_entity.id
_entity.type
_entity.pdbx_description
1 polymer ?
#
loop_
_entity_poly.entity_id
_entity_poly.type
_entity_poly.pdbx_seq_one_letter_code
_entity_poly.pdbx_strand_id
1 'polypeptide(L)'
;MPKKTTKKRVKKAAKIKKAPAKKAKKVSRPKASAVKASETKSYTHKDIMKWKPKAHPIERILKGIIILSVLGLVIAGYLIYLHYKPEASTICTFGEKLNCDVVNKSVYSKFLGIPNAIIGALGYIYFILVSVLILKGYDLSKIHPRLRAKHLNFLVILFAIIGWVFSMYLLYIETYVLFAYCVFCLASLAVISIIMVLSIFSYSHCFRCRKVMSRIHYKASGKMCRYC
;
A
#
# COMPACT_ATOMS: atom_id res chain seq x y z
N MET A 1 -14.48 63.27 -46.31
CA MET A 1 -15.77 62.67 -46.74
C MET A 1 -15.49 61.78 -47.95
N PRO A 2 -16.12 60.61 -48.19
CA PRO A 2 -17.18 59.88 -47.46
C PRO A 2 -16.69 58.49 -46.94
N LYS A 3 -17.00 58.05 -45.71
CA LYS A 3 -18.10 57.15 -45.30
C LYS A 3 -18.72 56.25 -46.39
N LYS A 4 -18.61 54.91 -46.24
CA LYS A 4 -19.74 54.01 -45.89
C LYS A 4 -19.40 52.50 -45.98
N THR A 5 -19.51 51.82 -44.82
CA THR A 5 -20.23 50.54 -44.56
C THR A 5 -19.71 49.23 -45.20
N THR A 6 -19.62 48.05 -44.56
CA THR A 6 -20.15 47.53 -43.29
C THR A 6 -19.51 46.15 -43.00
N LYS A 7 -19.44 45.81 -41.70
CA LYS A 7 -19.64 44.47 -41.10
C LYS A 7 -18.55 43.38 -41.23
N LYS A 8 -18.05 43.04 -40.03
CA LYS A 8 -17.90 41.68 -39.46
C LYS A 8 -16.68 40.84 -39.88
N ARG A 9 -15.57 41.18 -39.22
CA ARG A 9 -14.85 40.35 -38.23
C ARG A 9 -15.24 38.85 -38.16
N VAL A 10 -14.19 38.03 -38.29
CA VAL A 10 -13.92 36.70 -37.70
C VAL A 10 -14.59 35.48 -38.34
N LYS A 11 -13.84 34.79 -39.22
CA LYS A 11 -13.72 33.31 -39.22
C LYS A 11 -12.32 32.89 -39.67
N LYS A 12 -11.44 32.65 -38.69
CA LYS A 12 -10.09 32.09 -38.85
C LYS A 12 -10.21 30.58 -38.58
N ALA A 13 -9.97 29.74 -39.59
CA ALA A 13 -9.52 28.35 -39.45
C ALA A 13 -9.28 27.77 -40.85
N ALA A 14 -8.05 27.91 -41.33
CA ALA A 14 -7.58 27.30 -42.55
C ALA A 14 -7.18 25.84 -42.30
N LYS A 15 -7.66 24.96 -43.20
CA LYS A 15 -6.98 23.81 -43.82
C LYS A 15 -6.24 22.80 -42.93
N ILE A 16 -6.76 21.56 -42.91
CA ILE A 16 -6.00 20.35 -43.29
C ILE A 16 -6.90 19.46 -44.18
N LYS A 17 -6.29 18.89 -45.22
CA LYS A 17 -6.87 18.32 -46.45
C LYS A 17 -7.51 16.94 -46.23
N LYS A 18 -8.59 16.67 -46.99
CA LYS A 18 -9.27 15.37 -47.14
C LYS A 18 -8.47 14.44 -48.04
N ALA A 19 -8.41 13.15 -47.67
CA ALA A 19 -7.98 12.02 -48.49
C ALA A 19 -8.86 10.78 -48.13
N PRO A 20 -8.97 9.75 -48.98
CA PRO A 20 -10.27 9.25 -49.46
C PRO A 20 -10.87 8.07 -48.68
N ALA A 21 -12.20 7.94 -48.85
CA ALA A 21 -13.04 6.86 -48.36
C ALA A 21 -12.58 5.48 -48.89
N LYS A 22 -12.23 4.57 -47.96
CA LYS A 22 -12.17 3.13 -48.24
C LYS A 22 -13.18 2.40 -47.36
N LYS A 23 -13.96 1.57 -48.07
CA LYS A 23 -15.18 0.85 -47.70
C LYS A 23 -15.11 0.13 -46.35
N ALA A 24 -16.09 0.39 -45.49
CA ALA A 24 -16.39 -0.42 -44.32
C ALA A 24 -16.82 -1.84 -44.76
N LYS A 25 -16.00 -2.85 -44.43
CA LYS A 25 -16.39 -4.26 -44.54
C LYS A 25 -17.42 -4.56 -43.45
N LYS A 26 -18.64 -4.86 -43.90
CA LYS A 26 -19.78 -5.36 -43.13
C LYS A 26 -19.39 -6.73 -42.51
N VAL A 27 -19.00 -6.76 -41.24
CA VAL A 27 -18.86 -8.01 -40.49
C VAL A 27 -20.26 -8.42 -40.06
N SER A 28 -20.76 -9.47 -40.72
CA SER A 28 -22.04 -10.13 -40.51
C SER A 28 -22.17 -10.69 -39.09
N ARG A 29 -23.34 -10.46 -38.47
CA ARG A 29 -23.77 -11.15 -37.25
C ARG A 29 -23.79 -12.68 -37.49
N PRO A 30 -23.14 -13.53 -36.68
CA PRO A 30 -23.38 -14.96 -36.73
C PRO A 30 -24.78 -15.28 -36.20
N LYS A 31 -25.44 -16.20 -36.89
CA LYS A 31 -26.79 -16.69 -36.64
C LYS A 31 -26.88 -17.35 -35.27
N ALA A 32 -27.98 -17.08 -34.59
CA ALA A 32 -28.47 -17.84 -33.44
C ALA A 32 -28.87 -19.24 -33.91
N SER A 33 -28.06 -20.27 -33.62
CA SER A 33 -28.46 -21.68 -33.58
C SER A 33 -27.30 -22.54 -33.07
N ALA A 34 -27.58 -23.33 -32.03
CA ALA A 34 -26.78 -24.45 -31.50
C ALA A 34 -25.48 -24.12 -30.70
N VAL A 35 -25.63 -23.48 -29.54
CA VAL A 35 -24.76 -23.83 -28.39
C VAL A 35 -25.45 -24.99 -27.67
N LYS A 36 -24.80 -26.16 -27.73
CA LYS A 36 -25.22 -27.39 -27.05
C LYS A 36 -25.55 -27.11 -25.58
N ALA A 37 -26.73 -27.59 -25.18
CA ALA A 37 -27.15 -27.72 -23.81
C ALA A 37 -26.17 -28.64 -23.05
N SER A 38 -25.33 -28.06 -22.20
CA SER A 38 -24.63 -28.79 -21.13
C SER A 38 -24.67 -27.92 -19.88
N GLU A 39 -25.72 -28.15 -19.10
CA GLU A 39 -25.85 -27.83 -17.67
C GLU A 39 -25.41 -26.43 -17.22
N THR A 40 -26.19 -25.41 -17.60
CA THR A 40 -26.30 -24.21 -16.77
C THR A 40 -27.02 -24.60 -15.47
N LYS A 41 -26.27 -25.02 -14.45
CA LYS A 41 -26.81 -25.23 -13.10
C LYS A 41 -27.38 -23.89 -12.62
N SER A 42 -28.70 -23.77 -12.68
CA SER A 42 -29.46 -22.59 -12.24
C SER A 42 -29.34 -22.50 -10.71
N TYR A 43 -28.43 -21.65 -10.24
CA TYR A 43 -28.33 -21.33 -8.82
C TYR A 43 -29.49 -20.40 -8.48
N THR A 44 -30.36 -20.84 -7.57
CA THR A 44 -31.51 -20.04 -7.15
C THR A 44 -31.05 -18.81 -6.36
N HIS A 45 -31.86 -17.75 -6.32
CA HIS A 45 -31.58 -16.52 -5.55
C HIS A 45 -31.26 -16.81 -4.06
N LYS A 46 -31.73 -17.95 -3.52
CA LYS A 46 -31.39 -18.45 -2.17
C LYS A 46 -29.94 -18.96 -2.05
N ASP A 47 -29.39 -19.57 -3.10
CA ASP A 47 -28.00 -20.05 -3.14
C ASP A 47 -27.00 -18.89 -3.20
N ILE A 48 -27.39 -17.80 -3.87
CA ILE A 48 -26.62 -16.54 -3.94
C ILE A 48 -26.65 -15.81 -2.58
N MET A 49 -27.79 -15.84 -1.88
CA MET A 49 -27.94 -15.20 -0.57
C MET A 49 -27.18 -15.90 0.56
N LYS A 50 -26.91 -17.20 0.42
CA LYS A 50 -26.17 -18.00 1.41
C LYS A 50 -24.65 -17.85 1.27
N TRP A 51 -24.18 -17.14 0.25
CA TRP A 51 -22.78 -16.88 0.05
C TRP A 51 -22.29 -15.78 1.01
N LYS A 52 -21.86 -16.18 2.22
CA LYS A 52 -21.05 -15.31 3.08
C LYS A 52 -19.63 -15.29 2.51
N PRO A 53 -19.17 -14.22 1.81
CA PRO A 53 -17.76 -14.09 1.55
C PRO A 53 -17.05 -14.06 2.90
N LYS A 54 -16.27 -15.09 3.21
CA LYS A 54 -15.42 -15.11 4.41
C LYS A 54 -14.34 -14.05 4.20
N ALA A 55 -14.66 -12.80 4.54
CA ALA A 55 -13.79 -11.62 4.45
C ALA A 55 -12.64 -11.65 5.48
N HIS A 56 -12.54 -12.68 6.31
CA HIS A 56 -11.68 -12.70 7.47
C HIS A 56 -10.16 -12.81 7.26
N PRO A 57 -9.59 -13.40 6.19
CA PRO A 57 -8.13 -13.57 6.16
C PRO A 57 -7.41 -12.21 6.09
N ILE A 58 -7.89 -11.30 5.25
CA ILE A 58 -7.24 -9.98 5.07
C ILE A 58 -7.45 -9.06 6.27
N GLU A 59 -8.63 -9.12 6.89
CA GLU A 59 -8.93 -8.36 8.10
C GLU A 59 -8.03 -8.79 9.27
N ARG A 60 -7.81 -10.10 9.43
CA ARG A 60 -6.89 -10.65 10.44
C ARG A 60 -5.44 -10.21 10.19
N ILE A 61 -5.00 -10.23 8.93
CA ILE A 61 -3.65 -9.77 8.56
C ILE A 61 -3.46 -8.29 8.89
N LEU A 62 -4.42 -7.44 8.49
CA LEU A 62 -4.37 -5.99 8.76
C LEU A 62 -4.39 -5.69 10.27
N LYS A 63 -5.20 -6.40 11.06
CA LYS A 63 -5.17 -6.31 12.52
C LYS A 63 -3.82 -6.72 13.10
N GLY A 64 -3.22 -7.79 12.56
CA GLY A 64 -1.87 -8.22 12.93
C GLY A 64 -0.82 -7.13 12.66
N ILE A 65 -0.86 -6.49 11.49
CA ILE A 65 0.03 -5.37 11.13
C ILE A 65 -0.14 -4.21 12.12
N ILE A 66 -1.38 -3.87 12.50
CA ILE A 66 -1.64 -2.80 13.49
C ILE A 66 -1.01 -3.15 14.84
N ILE A 67 -1.21 -4.37 15.34
CA ILE A 67 -0.66 -4.81 16.63
C ILE A 67 0.87 -4.76 16.61
N LEU A 68 1.50 -5.27 15.54
CA LEU A 68 2.95 -5.20 15.37
C LEU A 68 3.45 -3.77 15.27
N SER A 69 2.72 -2.89 14.59
CA SER A 69 3.12 -1.49 14.46
C SER A 69 3.01 -0.74 15.79
N VAL A 70 2.01 -1.06 16.62
CA VAL A 70 1.93 -0.53 17.99
C VAL A 70 3.12 -1.00 18.82
N LEU A 71 3.51 -2.27 18.72
CA LEU A 71 4.71 -2.79 19.39
C LEU A 71 5.97 -2.06 18.92
N GLY A 72 6.14 -1.89 17.61
CA GLY A 72 7.25 -1.12 17.03
C GLY A 72 7.27 0.34 17.50
N LEU A 73 6.10 0.96 17.66
CA LEU A 73 5.98 2.32 18.17
C LEU A 73 6.39 2.44 19.65
N VAL A 74 6.05 1.45 20.47
CA VAL A 74 6.49 1.39 21.88
C VAL A 74 8.02 1.27 21.95
N ILE A 75 8.62 0.39 21.13
CA ILE A 75 10.08 0.23 21.03
C ILE A 75 10.73 1.56 20.61
N ALA A 76 10.20 2.20 19.56
CA ALA A 76 10.72 3.48 19.08
C ALA A 76 10.59 4.59 20.12
N GLY A 77 9.46 4.66 20.83
CA GLY A 77 9.24 5.61 21.92
C GLY A 77 10.24 5.43 23.07
N TYR A 78 10.54 4.18 23.44
CA TYR A 78 11.56 3.87 24.43
C TYR A 78 12.96 4.33 23.97
N LEU A 79 13.31 4.12 22.70
CA LEU A 79 14.59 4.56 22.14
C LEU A 79 14.73 6.08 22.11
N ILE A 80 13.65 6.80 21.78
CA ILE A 80 13.61 8.25 21.85
C ILE A 80 13.88 8.71 23.28
N TYR A 81 13.21 8.11 24.27
CA TYR A 81 13.43 8.43 25.67
C TYR A 81 14.90 8.19 26.09
N LEU A 82 15.49 7.04 25.72
CA LEU A 82 16.90 6.75 26.00
C LEU A 82 17.87 7.70 25.30
N HIS A 83 17.54 8.19 24.11
CA HIS A 83 18.40 9.10 23.36
C HIS A 83 18.57 10.45 24.07
N TYR A 84 17.50 10.94 24.70
CA TYR A 84 17.51 12.20 25.44
C TYR A 84 17.90 12.04 26.92
N LYS A 85 17.96 10.81 27.44
CA LYS A 85 18.37 10.57 28.83
C LYS A 85 19.90 10.73 28.95
N PRO A 86 20.39 11.55 29.90
CA PRO A 86 21.83 11.75 30.10
C PRO A 86 22.51 10.48 30.65
N GLU A 87 21.82 9.76 31.53
CA GLU A 87 22.30 8.52 32.14
C GLU A 87 22.30 7.35 31.15
N ALA A 88 23.24 6.42 31.33
CA ALA A 88 23.25 5.16 30.60
C ALA A 88 22.08 4.25 31.05
N SER A 89 21.45 3.56 30.11
CA SER A 89 20.43 2.56 30.40
C SER A 89 21.07 1.28 30.93
N THR A 90 20.50 0.70 31.98
CA THR A 90 20.96 -0.58 32.55
C THR A 90 20.31 -1.79 31.87
N ILE A 91 19.21 -1.57 31.14
CA ILE A 91 18.36 -2.65 30.60
C ILE A 91 19.00 -3.34 29.38
N CYS A 92 19.88 -2.65 28.64
CA CYS A 92 20.52 -3.18 27.43
C CYS A 92 22.01 -2.82 27.38
N THR A 93 22.70 -2.93 28.51
CA THR A 93 24.14 -2.67 28.61
C THR A 93 24.81 -3.87 29.27
N PHE A 94 24.94 -4.96 28.49
CA PHE A 94 25.58 -6.20 28.90
C PHE A 94 26.95 -6.31 28.22
N GLY A 95 27.94 -5.66 28.82
CA GLY A 95 29.31 -5.60 28.29
C GLY A 95 29.45 -4.72 27.06
N GLU A 96 30.52 -4.95 26.29
CA GLU A 96 30.87 -4.13 25.12
C GLU A 96 30.05 -4.48 23.87
N LYS A 97 29.66 -5.75 23.72
CA LYS A 97 28.97 -6.23 22.51
C LYS A 97 27.46 -6.00 22.51
N LEU A 98 26.79 -5.97 23.67
CA LEU A 98 25.34 -5.75 23.77
C LEU A 98 25.09 -4.43 24.50
N ASN A 99 25.18 -3.33 23.76
CA ASN A 99 25.14 -1.99 24.32
C ASN A 99 24.27 -1.03 23.50
N CYS A 100 23.01 -0.91 23.90
CA CYS A 100 22.05 -0.04 23.23
C CYS A 100 22.39 1.46 23.35
N ASP A 101 23.07 1.88 24.43
CA ASP A 101 23.46 3.28 24.62
C ASP A 101 24.50 3.73 23.62
N VAL A 102 25.53 2.91 23.37
CA VAL A 102 26.57 3.19 22.37
C VAL A 102 25.96 3.38 20.98
N VAL A 103 25.03 2.50 20.60
CA VAL A 103 24.34 2.59 19.30
C VAL A 103 23.45 3.83 19.24
N ASN A 104 22.62 4.06 20.26
CA ASN A 104 21.62 5.13 20.24
C ASN A 104 22.24 6.55 20.39
N LYS A 105 23.40 6.68 21.03
CA LYS A 105 24.12 7.97 21.16
C LYS A 105 25.20 8.19 20.08
N SER A 106 25.38 7.22 19.17
CA SER A 106 26.35 7.32 18.07
C SER A 106 25.98 8.40 17.05
N VAL A 107 26.96 8.80 16.23
CA VAL A 107 26.73 9.70 15.09
C VAL A 107 25.76 9.11 14.05
N TYR A 108 25.67 7.79 13.97
CA TYR A 108 24.79 7.09 13.03
C TYR A 108 23.34 7.00 13.51
N SER A 109 23.06 7.33 14.77
CA SER A 109 21.70 7.32 15.31
C SER A 109 20.86 8.50 14.83
N LYS A 110 21.47 9.46 14.12
CA LYS A 110 20.82 10.62 13.52
C LYS A 110 20.95 10.58 12.00
N PHE A 111 19.83 10.66 11.31
CA PHE A 111 19.77 10.85 9.87
C PHE A 111 19.28 12.26 9.57
N LEU A 112 20.09 13.07 8.87
CA LEU A 112 19.80 14.49 8.59
C LEU A 112 19.49 15.32 9.86
N GLY A 113 20.13 15.00 10.99
CA GLY A 113 19.91 15.65 12.28
C GLY A 113 18.69 15.13 13.07
N ILE A 114 17.88 14.25 12.48
CA ILE A 114 16.71 13.64 13.12
C ILE A 114 17.10 12.25 13.66
N PRO A 115 16.82 11.93 14.93
CA PRO A 115 17.03 10.58 15.46
C PRO A 115 16.28 9.52 14.66
N ASN A 116 16.97 8.43 14.31
CA ASN A 116 16.40 7.29 13.56
C ASN A 116 15.19 6.69 14.28
N ALA A 117 15.16 6.76 15.61
CA ALA A 117 14.03 6.32 16.41
C ALA A 117 12.73 7.10 16.09
N ILE A 118 12.83 8.41 15.79
CA ILE A 118 11.69 9.23 15.36
C ILE A 118 11.24 8.82 13.96
N ILE A 119 12.17 8.59 13.04
CA ILE A 119 11.86 8.12 11.68
C ILE A 119 11.13 6.77 11.74
N GLY A 120 11.61 5.84 12.58
CA GLY A 120 10.95 4.57 12.84
C GLY A 120 9.55 4.74 13.42
N ALA A 121 9.38 5.60 14.42
CA ALA A 121 8.08 5.90 15.01
C ALA A 121 7.08 6.44 13.96
N LEU A 122 7.52 7.36 13.10
CA LEU A 122 6.69 7.88 12.00
C LEU A 122 6.30 6.77 11.01
N GLY A 123 7.21 5.85 10.70
CA GLY A 123 6.92 4.66 9.88
C GLY A 123 5.84 3.77 10.50
N TYR A 124 5.94 3.46 11.79
CA TYR A 124 4.93 2.66 12.49
C TYR A 124 3.57 3.36 12.57
N ILE A 125 3.54 4.68 12.83
CA ILE A 125 2.31 5.47 12.79
C ILE A 125 1.66 5.42 11.40
N TYR A 126 2.48 5.53 10.35
CA TYR A 126 2.01 5.41 8.97
C TYR A 126 1.35 4.05 8.71
N PHE A 127 1.97 2.93 9.13
CA PHE A 127 1.38 1.61 8.97
C PHE A 127 0.05 1.45 9.71
N ILE A 128 -0.06 1.99 10.93
CA ILE A 128 -1.31 1.98 11.71
C ILE A 128 -2.39 2.76 10.96
N LEU A 129 -2.10 4.01 10.56
CA LEU A 129 -3.07 4.88 9.90
C LEU A 129 -3.59 4.26 8.60
N VAL A 130 -2.69 3.77 7.74
CA VAL A 130 -3.07 3.19 6.45
C VAL A 130 -3.86 1.90 6.65
N SER A 131 -3.44 1.04 7.59
CA SER A 131 -4.16 -0.22 7.88
C SER A 131 -5.57 0.04 8.44
N VAL A 132 -5.73 1.04 9.31
CA VAL A 132 -7.04 1.45 9.85
C VAL A 132 -7.92 2.05 8.76
N LEU A 133 -7.37 2.87 7.87
CA LEU A 133 -8.10 3.44 6.73
C LEU A 133 -8.62 2.33 5.79
N ILE A 134 -7.80 1.32 5.51
CA ILE A 134 -8.19 0.15 4.73
C ILE A 134 -9.30 -0.63 5.46
N LEU A 135 -9.15 -0.90 6.77
CA LEU A 135 -10.15 -1.64 7.57
C LEU A 135 -11.50 -0.93 7.66
N LYS A 136 -11.52 0.39 7.83
CA LYS A 136 -12.75 1.19 7.86
C LYS A 136 -13.42 1.28 6.48
N GLY A 137 -12.76 0.79 5.42
CA GLY A 137 -13.26 0.88 4.05
C GLY A 137 -13.48 2.33 3.63
N TYR A 138 -12.66 3.24 4.15
CA TYR A 138 -12.81 4.66 3.88
C TYR A 138 -12.54 4.88 2.39
N ASP A 139 -13.60 5.24 1.66
CA ASP A 139 -13.52 5.45 0.22
C ASP A 139 -12.85 6.80 -0.04
N LEU A 140 -11.51 6.78 -0.02
CA LEU A 140 -10.66 7.94 -0.31
C LEU A 140 -10.89 8.49 -1.73
N SER A 141 -11.67 7.78 -2.56
CA SER A 141 -12.14 8.26 -3.85
C SER A 141 -13.03 9.51 -3.73
N LYS A 142 -13.60 9.80 -2.54
CA LYS A 142 -14.30 11.09 -2.26
C LYS A 142 -13.35 12.27 -2.08
N ILE A 143 -12.14 12.05 -1.58
CA ILE A 143 -11.15 13.10 -1.31
C ILE A 143 -10.25 13.30 -2.53
N HIS A 144 -9.88 12.21 -3.21
CA HIS A 144 -9.09 12.28 -4.42
C HIS A 144 -9.41 11.10 -5.35
N PRO A 145 -9.85 11.32 -6.61
CA PRO A 145 -10.28 10.25 -7.52
C PRO A 145 -9.15 9.28 -7.91
N ARG A 146 -7.90 9.62 -7.61
CA ARG A 146 -6.73 8.75 -7.82
C ARG A 146 -6.39 7.85 -6.62
N LEU A 147 -6.81 8.16 -5.38
CA LEU A 147 -6.50 7.33 -4.20
C LEU A 147 -7.53 6.21 -4.04
N ARG A 148 -7.50 5.25 -4.96
CA ARG A 148 -8.29 4.01 -4.81
C ARG A 148 -7.61 3.08 -3.80
N ALA A 149 -8.38 2.21 -3.13
CA ALA A 149 -7.86 1.21 -2.17
C ALA A 149 -6.64 0.41 -2.68
N LYS A 150 -6.55 0.23 -4.00
CA LYS A 150 -5.42 -0.39 -4.71
C LYS A 150 -4.09 0.33 -4.47
N HIS A 151 -4.09 1.66 -4.46
CA HIS A 151 -2.87 2.44 -4.30
C HIS A 151 -2.42 2.43 -2.84
N LEU A 152 -3.34 2.39 -1.88
CA LEU A 152 -3.00 2.28 -0.46
C LEU A 152 -2.25 0.99 -0.15
N ASN A 153 -2.75 -0.16 -0.61
CA ASN A 153 -2.05 -1.45 -0.43
C ASN A 153 -0.66 -1.45 -1.08
N PHE A 154 -0.52 -0.82 -2.26
CA PHE A 154 0.79 -0.70 -2.91
C PHE A 154 1.75 0.20 -2.12
N LEU A 155 1.25 1.32 -1.58
CA LEU A 155 2.05 2.22 -0.75
C LEU A 155 2.54 1.54 0.53
N VAL A 156 1.71 0.73 1.20
CA VAL A 156 2.13 -0.04 2.38
C VAL A 156 3.34 -0.92 2.06
N ILE A 157 3.30 -1.67 0.96
CA ILE A 157 4.40 -2.55 0.56
C ILE A 157 5.65 -1.75 0.24
N LEU A 158 5.50 -0.65 -0.50
CA LEU A 158 6.63 0.21 -0.88
C LEU A 158 7.34 0.75 0.37
N PHE A 159 6.59 1.31 1.32
CA PHE A 159 7.14 1.80 2.58
C PHE A 159 7.71 0.68 3.45
N ALA A 160 7.11 -0.52 3.47
CA ALA A 160 7.65 -1.67 4.19
C ALA A 160 9.00 -2.12 3.64
N ILE A 161 9.16 -2.16 2.31
CA ILE A 161 10.44 -2.50 1.66
C ILE A 161 11.49 -1.43 1.99
N ILE A 162 11.16 -0.15 1.83
CA ILE A 162 12.08 0.96 2.14
C ILE A 162 12.52 0.89 3.60
N GLY A 163 11.59 0.72 4.53
CA GLY A 163 11.87 0.58 5.96
C GLY A 163 12.75 -0.63 6.25
N TRP A 164 12.48 -1.79 5.64
CA TRP A 164 13.28 -2.99 5.82
C TRP A 164 14.71 -2.84 5.30
N VAL A 165 14.89 -2.24 4.11
CA VAL A 165 16.22 -1.94 3.55
C VAL A 165 16.98 -0.96 4.46
N PHE A 166 16.32 0.06 4.97
CA PHE A 166 16.91 1.01 5.92
C PHE A 166 17.32 0.32 7.24
N SER A 167 16.50 -0.58 7.77
CA SER A 167 16.84 -1.36 8.96
C SER A 167 18.02 -2.32 8.73
N MET A 168 18.10 -2.95 7.55
CA MET A 168 19.28 -3.76 7.16
C MET A 168 20.55 -2.92 7.08
N TYR A 169 20.46 -1.71 6.55
CA TYR A 169 21.58 -0.77 6.53
C TYR A 169 22.05 -0.41 7.95
N LEU A 170 21.13 -0.13 8.87
CA LEU A 170 21.50 0.14 10.27
C LEU A 170 22.13 -1.08 10.94
N LEU A 171 21.60 -2.28 10.69
CA LEU A 171 22.20 -3.52 11.20
C LEU A 171 23.63 -3.72 10.69
N TYR A 172 23.89 -3.39 9.43
CA TYR A 172 25.24 -3.41 8.86
C TYR A 172 26.18 -2.45 9.61
N ILE A 173 25.73 -1.23 9.89
CA ILE A 173 26.54 -0.26 10.65
C ILE A 173 26.80 -0.74 12.10
N GLU A 174 25.79 -1.28 12.78
CA GLU A 174 25.91 -1.83 14.13
C GLU A 174 26.97 -2.95 14.19
N THR A 175 26.96 -3.85 13.21
CA THR A 175 27.83 -5.03 13.18
C THR A 175 29.25 -4.76 12.71
N TYR A 176 29.43 -3.95 11.66
CA TYR A 176 30.73 -3.75 11.02
C TYR A 176 31.46 -2.48 11.45
N VAL A 177 30.76 -1.47 11.95
CA VAL A 177 31.35 -0.17 12.31
C VAL A 177 31.45 0.00 13.82
N LEU A 178 30.36 -0.30 14.54
CA LEU A 178 30.30 -0.12 16.00
C LEU A 178 30.76 -1.35 16.78
N PHE A 179 30.71 -2.54 16.17
CA PHE A 179 30.94 -3.83 16.85
C PHE A 179 30.04 -4.04 18.08
N ALA A 180 28.87 -3.42 18.09
CA ALA A 180 27.90 -3.46 19.19
C ALA A 180 26.48 -3.68 18.64
N TYR A 181 25.72 -4.52 19.33
CA TYR A 181 24.38 -4.94 18.97
C TYR A 181 23.35 -4.26 19.87
N CYS A 182 22.33 -3.66 19.25
CA CYS A 182 21.18 -3.11 19.97
C CYS A 182 19.99 -4.08 19.89
N VAL A 183 19.57 -4.63 21.03
CA VAL A 183 18.46 -5.58 21.10
C VAL A 183 17.15 -4.95 20.60
N PHE A 184 16.94 -3.66 20.85
CA PHE A 184 15.76 -2.96 20.38
C PHE A 184 15.78 -2.69 18.87
N CYS A 185 16.94 -2.41 18.28
CA CYS A 185 17.08 -2.29 16.84
C CYS A 185 16.80 -3.62 16.14
N LEU A 186 17.34 -4.73 16.68
CA LEU A 186 17.04 -6.08 16.20
C LEU A 186 15.56 -6.43 16.33
N ALA A 187 14.93 -6.08 17.45
CA ALA A 187 13.50 -6.27 17.65
C ALA A 187 12.68 -5.46 16.63
N SER A 188 13.05 -4.21 16.38
CA SER A 188 12.42 -3.36 15.37
C SER A 188 12.58 -3.93 13.95
N LEU A 189 13.78 -4.45 13.62
CA LEU A 189 14.05 -5.14 12.37
C LEU A 189 13.15 -6.40 12.21
N ALA A 190 13.00 -7.18 13.27
CA ALA A 190 12.11 -8.33 13.27
C ALA A 190 10.65 -7.91 13.02
N VAL A 191 10.17 -6.87 13.71
CA VAL A 191 8.82 -6.34 13.54
C VAL A 191 8.57 -5.88 12.09
N ILE A 192 9.45 -5.05 11.51
CA ILE A 192 9.27 -4.56 10.13
C ILE A 192 9.36 -5.70 9.11
N SER A 193 10.21 -6.70 9.35
CA SER A 193 10.31 -7.88 8.48
C SER A 193 8.99 -8.68 8.45
N ILE A 194 8.34 -8.87 9.61
CA ILE A 194 7.05 -9.55 9.70
C ILE A 194 5.96 -8.71 9.01
N ILE A 195 5.94 -7.40 9.24
CA ILE A 195 5.01 -6.48 8.57
C ILE A 195 5.17 -6.57 7.05
N MET A 196 6.39 -6.62 6.54
CA MET A 196 6.69 -6.76 5.11
C MET A 196 6.11 -8.08 4.56
N VAL A 197 6.36 -9.20 5.21
CA VAL A 197 5.83 -10.52 4.80
C VAL A 197 4.30 -10.53 4.81
N LEU A 198 3.67 -10.02 5.88
CA LEU A 198 2.21 -9.92 5.99
C LEU A 198 1.61 -9.01 4.90
N SER A 199 2.29 -7.91 4.57
CA SER A 199 1.85 -6.98 3.54
C SER A 199 1.92 -7.60 2.14
N ILE A 200 2.98 -8.35 1.83
CA ILE A 200 3.10 -9.11 0.58
C ILE A 200 2.02 -10.19 0.50
N PHE A 201 1.77 -10.90 1.59
CA PHE A 201 0.74 -11.93 1.64
C PHE A 201 -0.67 -11.34 1.40
N SER A 202 -0.99 -10.23 2.08
CA SER A 202 -2.24 -9.46 1.86
C SER A 202 -2.41 -9.07 0.39
N TYR A 203 -1.36 -8.55 -0.24
CA TYR A 203 -1.38 -8.18 -1.65
C TYR A 203 -1.55 -9.36 -2.60
N SER A 204 -0.88 -10.48 -2.34
CA SER A 204 -1.00 -11.69 -3.17
C SER A 204 -2.44 -12.25 -3.16
N HIS A 205 -3.11 -12.23 -2.01
CA HIS A 205 -4.52 -12.57 -1.89
C HIS A 205 -5.42 -11.60 -2.67
N CYS A 206 -5.10 -10.30 -2.59
CA CYS A 206 -5.80 -9.26 -3.32
C CYS A 206 -5.69 -9.41 -4.84
N PHE A 207 -4.49 -9.72 -5.31
CA PHE A 207 -4.18 -9.94 -6.72
C PHE A 207 -4.91 -11.17 -7.27
N ARG A 208 -4.91 -12.27 -6.51
CA ARG A 208 -5.59 -13.52 -6.91
C ARG A 208 -7.10 -13.33 -7.00
N CYS A 209 -7.73 -12.66 -6.02
CA CYS A 209 -9.17 -12.40 -6.03
C CYS A 209 -9.60 -11.53 -7.22
N ARG A 210 -8.81 -10.51 -7.56
CA ARG A 210 -9.05 -9.67 -8.73
C ARG A 210 -8.93 -10.44 -10.05
N LYS A 211 -7.94 -11.31 -10.19
CA LYS A 211 -7.73 -12.11 -11.42
C LYS A 211 -8.92 -13.04 -11.65
N VAL A 212 -9.47 -13.64 -10.59
CA VAL A 212 -10.69 -14.46 -10.66
C VAL A 212 -11.92 -13.62 -11.01
N MET A 213 -12.14 -12.47 -10.35
CA MET A 213 -13.29 -11.61 -10.67
C MET A 213 -13.22 -10.97 -12.06
N SER A 214 -12.03 -10.74 -12.64
CA SER A 214 -11.92 -10.23 -14.00
C SER A 214 -12.43 -11.21 -15.08
N ARG A 215 -12.48 -12.51 -14.77
CA ARG A 215 -12.98 -13.55 -15.69
C ARG A 215 -14.48 -13.77 -15.60
N ILE A 216 -15.09 -13.37 -14.48
CA ILE A 216 -16.51 -13.52 -14.24
C ILE A 216 -17.11 -12.12 -14.40
N HIS A 217 -17.83 -11.85 -15.48
CA HIS A 217 -18.52 -10.57 -15.75
C HIS A 217 -19.67 -10.30 -14.74
N TYR A 218 -19.41 -10.42 -13.44
CA TYR A 218 -20.38 -10.26 -12.37
C TYR A 218 -20.16 -8.92 -11.68
N LYS A 219 -21.00 -7.95 -12.03
CA LYS A 219 -21.01 -6.57 -11.54
C LYS A 219 -21.41 -6.43 -10.06
N ALA A 220 -21.65 -7.53 -9.34
CA ALA A 220 -22.46 -7.51 -8.11
C ALA A 220 -21.74 -7.94 -6.81
N SER A 221 -20.40 -7.97 -6.74
CA SER A 221 -19.70 -8.41 -5.51
C SER A 221 -18.70 -7.39 -4.96
N GLY A 222 -19.13 -6.13 -4.81
CA GLY A 222 -18.33 -5.06 -4.18
C GLY A 222 -17.98 -5.28 -2.69
N LYS A 223 -18.47 -6.35 -2.05
CA LYS A 223 -18.13 -6.69 -0.66
C LYS A 223 -16.88 -7.56 -0.53
N MET A 224 -16.59 -8.43 -1.49
CA MET A 224 -15.52 -9.42 -1.33
C MET A 224 -14.12 -8.85 -1.60
N CYS A 225 -14.00 -7.88 -2.49
CA CYS A 225 -12.78 -7.13 -2.73
C CYS A 225 -12.81 -5.74 -2.11
N ARG A 226 -13.64 -5.48 -1.09
CA ARG A 226 -13.75 -4.12 -0.51
C ARG A 226 -12.41 -3.60 0.06
N TYR A 227 -11.56 -4.50 0.53
CA TYR A 227 -10.23 -4.21 1.07
C TYR A 227 -9.12 -4.23 -0.02
N CYS A 228 -9.53 -4.21 -1.30
CA CYS A 228 -8.78 -4.42 -2.53
C CYS A 228 -9.27 -3.51 -3.69
#